data_AF-A0A3M2C1I1-F1
#
_entry.id   AF-A0A3M2C1I1-F1
#
_cell.length_a   1.000
_cell.length_b   1.000
_cell.length_c   1.000
_cell.angle_alpha   90.00
_cell.angle_beta   90.00
_cell.angle_gamma   90.00
#
_symmetry.space_group_name_H-M   'P 1'
#
loop_
_entity.id
_entity.type
_entity.pdbx_description
1 polymer ?
#
loop_
_entity_poly.entity_id
_entity_poly.type
_entity_poly.pdbx_seq_one_letter_code
_entity_poly.pdbx_strand_id
1 'polypeptide(L)'
;MIGQDFPEATTKLDAPEGMEDDVYQLPVWHMPGHPAFISKWHMTWRERLHCLIHGYVWLHVLSAAHPPVALETNYPFERDKTRVPYCKGIHTSVVFMVLLMIATLAGSLFLYFSETY
;
A
#
# COMPACT_ATOMS: atom_id res chain seq x y z
N MET A 1 -6.28 2.99 3.54
CA MET A 1 -6.51 4.31 2.91
C MET A 1 -7.64 4.99 3.65
N ILE A 2 -7.88 6.30 3.47
CA ILE A 2 -8.95 7.00 4.20
C ILE A 2 -9.96 7.58 3.21
N GLY A 3 -11.24 7.33 3.46
CA GLY A 3 -12.34 7.97 2.73
C GLY A 3 -12.34 9.48 2.96
N GLN A 4 -12.53 10.26 1.91
CA GLN A 4 -12.48 11.72 1.96
C GLN A 4 -13.78 12.32 1.46
N ASP A 5 -14.19 13.42 2.08
CA ASP A 5 -15.28 14.24 1.57
C ASP A 5 -14.93 14.82 0.19
N PHE A 6 -15.97 15.03 -0.60
CA PHE A 6 -15.89 15.65 -1.92
C PHE A 6 -17.20 16.38 -2.26
N PRO A 7 -17.13 17.46 -3.07
CA PRO A 7 -18.28 18.34 -3.31
C PRO A 7 -19.51 17.64 -3.90
N GLU A 8 -19.28 16.60 -4.68
CA GLU A 8 -20.34 15.87 -5.36
C GLU A 8 -21.05 14.86 -4.45
N ALA A 9 -20.55 14.56 -3.24
CA ALA A 9 -21.15 13.55 -2.37
C ALA A 9 -22.64 13.86 -2.08
N THR A 10 -23.52 12.89 -2.36
CA THR A 10 -24.97 13.04 -2.21
C THR A 10 -25.51 12.35 -0.96
N THR A 11 -24.80 11.35 -0.44
CA THR A 11 -25.18 10.62 0.77
C THR A 11 -23.94 10.12 1.52
N LYS A 12 -24.14 9.63 2.73
CA LYS A 12 -23.09 8.99 3.55
C LYS A 12 -23.51 7.57 3.87
N LEU A 13 -22.58 6.64 3.76
CA LEU A 13 -22.77 5.28 4.25
C LEU A 13 -22.42 5.27 5.73
N ASP A 14 -23.43 5.02 6.55
CA ASP A 14 -23.29 4.93 7.99
C ASP A 14 -22.68 3.61 8.42
N ALA A 15 -22.11 3.62 9.63
CA ALA A 15 -21.63 2.42 10.27
C ALA A 15 -22.81 1.46 10.53
N PRO A 16 -22.61 0.14 10.41
CA PRO A 16 -23.60 -0.82 10.86
C PRO A 16 -23.81 -0.71 12.38
N GLU A 17 -25.02 -0.98 12.85
CA GLU A 17 -25.39 -0.89 14.27
C GLU A 17 -24.39 -1.67 15.16
N GLY A 18 -23.82 -1.00 16.16
CA GLY A 18 -22.88 -1.59 17.10
C GLY A 18 -21.40 -1.62 16.67
N MET A 19 -21.04 -1.08 15.50
CA MET A 19 -19.63 -0.89 15.06
C MET A 19 -19.27 0.59 14.84
N GLU A 20 -19.98 1.51 15.48
CA GLU A 20 -19.81 2.96 15.33
C GLU A 20 -18.40 3.44 15.71
N ASP A 21 -17.72 2.73 16.63
CA ASP A 21 -16.36 3.05 17.07
C ASP A 21 -15.28 2.53 16.11
N ASP A 22 -15.57 1.48 15.35
CA ASP A 22 -14.62 0.78 14.48
C ASP A 22 -14.71 1.22 13.01
N VAL A 23 -15.87 1.76 12.61
CA VAL A 23 -16.18 2.11 11.23
C VAL A 23 -16.55 3.58 11.13
N TYR A 24 -15.86 4.30 10.24
CA TYR A 24 -16.17 5.70 9.96
C TYR A 24 -17.21 5.83 8.83
N GLN A 25 -17.97 6.91 8.86
CA GLN A 25 -18.92 7.24 7.79
C GLN A 25 -18.19 7.49 6.47
N LEU A 26 -18.65 6.84 5.38
CA LEU A 26 -18.05 7.00 4.07
C LEU A 26 -18.93 7.91 3.19
N PRO A 27 -18.47 9.12 2.81
CA PRO A 27 -19.17 9.96 1.85
C PRO A 27 -19.18 9.31 0.47
N VAL A 28 -20.35 9.29 -0.17
CA VAL A 28 -20.55 8.70 -1.50
C VAL A 28 -21.44 9.56 -2.38
N TRP A 29 -21.15 9.53 -3.67
CA TRP A 29 -22.05 10.01 -4.71
C TRP A 29 -22.89 8.83 -5.18
N HIS A 30 -24.20 9.05 -5.16
CA HIS A 30 -25.22 8.15 -5.65
C HIS A 30 -26.32 8.97 -6.31
N MET A 31 -26.67 8.59 -7.54
CA MET A 31 -27.71 9.25 -8.33
C MET A 31 -28.93 8.32 -8.45
N PRO A 32 -30.15 8.79 -8.16
CA PRO A 32 -31.36 8.00 -8.35
C PRO A 32 -31.46 7.45 -9.78
N GLY A 33 -31.65 6.13 -9.92
CA GLY A 33 -31.69 5.45 -11.21
C GLY A 33 -30.34 4.98 -11.74
N HIS A 34 -29.24 5.23 -11.02
CA HIS A 34 -27.91 4.69 -11.33
C HIS A 34 -27.49 3.66 -10.27
N PRO A 35 -27.00 2.47 -10.64
CA PRO A 35 -26.73 1.39 -9.68
C PRO A 35 -25.40 1.54 -8.92
N ALA A 36 -24.59 2.56 -9.24
CA ALA A 36 -23.25 2.71 -8.68
C ALA A 36 -23.19 3.71 -7.54
N PHE A 37 -22.39 3.37 -6.53
CA PHE A 37 -21.97 4.26 -5.45
C PHE A 37 -20.49 4.59 -5.66
N ILE A 38 -20.16 5.88 -5.71
CA ILE A 38 -18.78 6.33 -5.95
C ILE A 38 -18.26 6.98 -4.66
N SER A 39 -17.14 6.48 -4.15
CA SER A 39 -16.45 7.03 -2.98
C SER A 39 -15.05 7.52 -3.37
N LYS A 40 -14.58 8.57 -2.70
CA LYS A 40 -13.23 9.13 -2.89
C LYS A 40 -12.31 8.67 -1.77
N TRP A 41 -11.14 8.17 -2.15
CA TRP A 41 -10.13 7.67 -1.22
C TRP A 41 -8.82 8.39 -1.42
N HIS A 42 -8.17 8.71 -0.31
CA HIS A 42 -6.85 9.33 -0.33
C HIS A 42 -5.82 8.39 0.28
N MET A 43 -4.82 8.04 -0.53
CA MET A 43 -3.66 7.28 -0.08
C MET A 43 -2.70 8.17 0.72
N THR A 44 -2.24 7.65 1.84
CA THR A 44 -1.07 8.18 2.56
C THR A 44 0.19 8.01 1.72
N TRP A 45 1.26 8.75 2.04
CA TRP A 45 2.55 8.60 1.35
C TRP A 45 3.13 7.18 1.41
N ARG A 46 2.93 6.49 2.54
CA ARG A 46 3.36 5.09 2.69
C ARG A 46 2.61 4.15 1.76
N GLU A 47 1.30 4.31 1.65
CA GLU A 47 0.45 3.54 0.73
C GLU A 47 0.77 3.84 -0.73
N ARG A 48 1.05 5.10 -1.08
CA ARG A 48 1.50 5.49 -2.43
C ARG A 48 2.79 4.77 -2.80
N LEU A 49 3.78 4.77 -1.91
CA LEU A 49 5.04 4.07 -2.14
C LEU A 49 4.84 2.55 -2.25
N HIS A 50 4.02 1.99 -1.36
CA HIS A 50 3.69 0.56 -1.40
C HIS A 50 3.01 0.17 -2.71
N CYS A 51 2.05 0.98 -3.18
CA CYS A 51 1.36 0.80 -4.45
C CYS A 51 2.29 1.02 -5.65
N LEU A 52 3.25 1.93 -5.58
CA LEU A 52 4.26 2.12 -6.64
C LEU A 52 5.16 0.89 -6.79
N ILE A 53 5.54 0.27 -5.66
CA ILE A 53 6.44 -0.89 -5.64
C ILE A 53 5.72 -2.19 -6.00
N HIS A 54 4.52 -2.42 -5.45
CA HIS A 54 3.81 -3.69 -5.59
C HIS A 54 2.71 -3.64 -6.66
N GLY A 55 2.16 -2.46 -6.97
CA GLY A 55 1.15 -2.29 -8.00
C GLY A 55 -0.26 -2.77 -7.61
N TYR A 56 -0.52 -3.05 -6.32
CA TYR A 56 -1.79 -3.64 -5.88
C TYR A 56 -2.57 -2.74 -4.93
N VAL A 57 -3.89 -2.73 -5.13
CA VAL A 57 -4.90 -2.19 -4.22
C VAL A 57 -5.94 -3.29 -4.00
N TRP A 58 -6.25 -3.54 -2.74
CA TRP A 58 -7.21 -4.55 -2.31
C TRP A 58 -8.49 -3.86 -1.86
N LEU A 59 -9.62 -4.42 -2.32
CA LEU A 59 -10.96 -3.98 -1.97
C LEU A 59 -11.60 -5.05 -1.08
N HIS A 60 -11.97 -4.65 0.13
CA HIS A 60 -12.70 -5.46 1.09
C HIS A 60 -14.16 -5.07 1.02
N VAL A 61 -15.03 -6.06 0.82
CA VAL A 61 -16.48 -5.89 0.72
C VAL A 61 -17.09 -6.86 1.73
N LEU A 62 -17.54 -6.34 2.87
CA LEU A 62 -17.97 -7.14 4.02
C LEU A 62 -19.47 -7.56 4.00
N SER A 63 -20.05 -8.07 2.88
CA SER A 63 -21.41 -8.69 2.90
C SER A 63 -21.82 -9.38 1.60
N ALA A 64 -23.03 -9.97 1.65
CA ALA A 64 -23.80 -10.51 0.55
C ALA A 64 -24.83 -9.54 -0.09
N ALA A 65 -25.04 -8.31 0.43
CA ALA A 65 -26.05 -7.37 -0.13
C ALA A 65 -25.60 -5.88 -0.17
N HIS A 66 -25.24 -5.23 0.94
CA HIS A 66 -24.70 -3.85 0.95
C HIS A 66 -23.77 -3.62 2.14
N PRO A 67 -22.46 -3.87 2.01
CA PRO A 67 -21.57 -3.87 3.16
C PRO A 67 -20.68 -2.66 3.36
N PRO A 68 -20.08 -2.57 4.57
CA PRO A 68 -18.86 -1.83 4.78
C PRO A 68 -17.82 -2.21 3.72
N VAL A 69 -17.22 -1.19 3.11
CA VAL A 69 -16.13 -1.35 2.15
C VAL A 69 -14.86 -0.72 2.68
N ALA A 70 -13.73 -1.38 2.47
CA ALA A 70 -12.42 -0.84 2.83
C ALA A 70 -11.42 -1.02 1.68
N LEU A 71 -10.53 -0.05 1.52
CA LEU A 71 -9.42 -0.09 0.57
C LEU A 71 -8.08 -0.11 1.30
N GLU A 72 -7.25 -1.08 0.96
CA GLU A 72 -5.89 -1.22 1.49
C GLU A 72 -4.85 -1.55 0.42
N THR A 73 -3.60 -1.18 0.67
CA THR A 73 -2.47 -1.51 -0.22
C THR A 73 -1.71 -2.75 0.25
N ASN A 74 -1.86 -3.13 1.52
CA ASN A 74 -1.15 -4.26 2.10
C ASN A 74 -1.74 -5.57 1.61
N TYR A 75 -0.93 -6.62 1.58
CA TYR A 75 -1.39 -7.95 1.19
C TYR A 75 -2.33 -8.50 2.29
N PRO A 76 -3.62 -8.77 1.99
CA PRO A 76 -4.65 -9.07 2.99
C PRO A 76 -4.59 -10.51 3.52
N PHE A 77 -3.91 -11.41 2.81
CA PHE A 77 -3.86 -12.82 3.17
C PHE A 77 -2.66 -13.10 4.05
N GLU A 78 -2.84 -13.96 5.05
CA GLU A 78 -1.69 -14.60 5.68
C GLU A 78 -0.95 -15.38 4.60
N ARG A 79 0.28 -14.96 4.28
CA ARG A 79 1.16 -15.81 3.48
C ARG A 79 1.34 -17.10 4.27
N ASP A 80 0.79 -18.19 3.74
CA ASP A 80 1.17 -19.52 4.17
C ASP A 80 2.70 -19.60 4.07
N LYS A 81 3.36 -19.52 5.22
CA LYS A 81 4.82 -19.48 5.33
C LYS A 81 5.45 -20.77 4.80
N THR A 82 4.64 -21.78 4.47
CA THR A 82 5.10 -23.08 3.97
C THR A 82 5.35 -23.13 2.46
N ARG A 83 4.96 -22.12 1.66
CA ARG A 83 5.05 -22.21 0.17
C ARG A 83 5.82 -21.12 -0.58
N VAL A 84 6.54 -20.23 0.10
CA VAL A 84 7.50 -19.32 -0.56
C VAL A 84 8.76 -19.24 0.27
N PRO A 85 9.96 -19.43 -0.31
CA PRO A 85 11.20 -19.30 0.44
C PRO A 85 11.38 -17.83 0.82
N TYR A 86 10.99 -17.51 2.05
CA TYR A 86 11.35 -16.29 2.75
C TYR A 86 12.89 -16.16 2.69
N CYS A 87 13.38 -14.94 2.46
CA CYS A 87 14.81 -14.57 2.35
C CYS A 87 15.51 -14.69 0.98
N LYS A 88 14.89 -15.13 -0.11
CA LYS A 88 15.59 -15.20 -1.42
C LYS A 88 15.99 -13.82 -2.00
N GLY A 89 15.25 -12.75 -1.68
CA GLY A 89 15.55 -11.39 -2.14
C GLY A 89 16.55 -10.61 -1.27
N ILE A 90 16.55 -10.86 0.05
CA ILE A 90 17.40 -10.12 1.00
C ILE A 90 18.87 -10.50 0.80
N HIS A 91 19.17 -11.77 0.53
CA HIS A 91 20.54 -12.19 0.26
C HIS A 91 21.12 -11.49 -0.97
N THR A 92 20.33 -11.34 -2.04
CA THR A 92 20.76 -10.64 -3.27
C THR A 92 21.01 -9.15 -3.01
N SER A 93 20.15 -8.48 -2.23
CA SER A 93 20.34 -7.07 -1.86
C SER A 93 21.53 -6.84 -0.93
N VAL A 94 21.76 -7.74 0.04
CA VAL A 94 22.94 -7.67 0.94
C VAL A 94 24.23 -7.92 0.16
N VAL A 95 24.25 -8.93 -0.72
CA VAL A 95 25.41 -9.19 -1.59
C VAL A 95 25.71 -8.00 -2.49
N PHE A 96 24.68 -7.39 -3.10
CA PHE A 96 24.86 -6.18 -3.92
C PHE A 96 25.44 -5.01 -3.12
N MET A 97 24.92 -4.75 -1.90
CA MET A 97 25.43 -3.71 -1.01
C MET A 97 26.90 -3.93 -0.62
N VAL A 98 27.28 -5.16 -0.31
CA VAL A 98 28.67 -5.51 0.03
C VAL A 98 29.59 -5.33 -1.17
N LEU A 99 29.17 -5.76 -2.37
CA LEU A 99 29.94 -5.57 -3.59
C LEU A 99 30.13 -4.09 -3.95
N LEU A 100 29.07 -3.28 -3.79
CA LEU A 100 29.15 -1.84 -3.99
C LEU A 100 30.14 -1.19 -3.01
N MET A 101 30.10 -1.59 -1.75
CA MET A 101 31.03 -1.10 -0.73
C MET A 101 32.49 -1.45 -1.07
N ILE A 102 32.76 -2.69 -1.47
CA ILE A 102 34.10 -3.12 -1.90
C ILE A 102 34.56 -2.31 -3.12
N ALA A 103 33.70 -2.10 -4.12
CA ALA A 103 34.02 -1.32 -5.31
C ALA A 103 34.35 0.14 -4.97
N THR A 104 33.58 0.76 -4.06
CA THR A 104 33.85 2.12 -3.61
C THR A 104 35.18 2.23 -2.86
N LEU A 105 35.47 1.29 -1.95
CA LEU A 105 36.73 1.27 -1.20
C LEU A 105 37.93 1.03 -2.11
N ALA A 106 37.82 0.11 -3.08
CA ALA A 106 38.88 -0.15 -4.06
C ALA A 106 39.14 1.07 -4.96
N GLY A 107 38.07 1.75 -5.41
CA GLY A 107 38.19 2.99 -6.18
C GLY A 107 38.87 4.10 -5.38
N SER A 108 38.46 4.30 -4.11
CA SER A 108 39.09 5.28 -3.22
C SER A 108 40.57 4.97 -2.97
N LEU A 109 40.92 3.71 -2.76
CA LEU A 109 42.30 3.29 -2.54
C LEU A 109 43.16 3.47 -3.79
N PHE A 110 42.63 3.14 -4.97
CA PHE A 110 43.32 3.35 -6.25
C PHE A 110 43.61 4.84 -6.48
N LEU A 111 42.63 5.70 -6.25
CA LEU A 111 42.80 7.15 -6.39
C LEU A 111 43.86 7.67 -5.40
N TYR A 112 43.79 7.24 -4.13
CA TYR A 112 44.77 7.62 -3.11
C TYR A 112 46.20 7.26 -3.52
N PHE A 113 46.43 6.04 -4.02
CA PHE A 113 47.77 5.63 -4.48
C PHE A 113 48.19 6.33 -5.78
N SER A 114 47.26 6.65 -6.68
CA SER A 114 47.58 7.40 -7.90
C SER A 114 47.99 8.85 -7.65
N GLU A 115 47.58 9.44 -6.52
CA GLU A 115 48.02 10.78 -6.11
C GLU A 115 49.35 10.77 -5.35
N THR A 116 49.78 9.61 -4.82
CA THR A 116 51.02 9.50 -4.01
C THR A 116 52.26 9.10 -4.80
N TYR A 117 52.14 8.74 -6.08
CA TYR A 117 53.23 8.40 -7.00
C TYR A 117 53.26 9.35 -8.20
#